data_AF-S3B9Y0-F1
#
_entry.id   AF-S3B9Y0-F1
#
_cell.length_a   1.000
_cell.length_b   1.000
_cell.length_c   1.000
_cell.angle_alpha   90.00
_cell.angle_beta   90.00
_cell.angle_gamma   90.00
#
_symmetry.space_group_name_H-M   'P 1'
#
loop_
_entity.id
_entity.type
_entity.pdbx_description
1 polymer ?
#
loop_
_entity_poly.entity_id
_entity_poly.type
_entity_poly.pdbx_seq_one_letter_code
_entity_poly.pdbx_strand_id
1 'polypeptide(L)' 'MPVRKRDDRGDGRGGHPRGRSLLQDHQDHAALAEIELCGELMIAASAAEGPLTLARIDEVLRHAAAELDDVPGPLR' A
#
# COMPACT_ATOMS: atom_id res chain seq x y z
N MET A 1 24.21 43.84 -33.33
CA MET A 1 24.14 42.38 -33.10
C MET A 1 22.70 42.03 -32.69
N PRO A 2 21.95 41.20 -33.44
CA PRO A 2 20.57 40.87 -33.08
C PRO A 2 20.55 39.86 -31.92
N VAL A 3 19.76 40.16 -30.88
CA VAL A 3 19.57 39.31 -29.71
C VAL A 3 18.79 38.05 -30.08
N ARG A 4 19.37 36.87 -29.77
CA ARG A 4 18.76 35.57 -30.05
C ARG A 4 17.58 35.35 -29.08
N LYS A 5 16.39 35.15 -29.62
CA LYS A 5 15.17 34.81 -28.89
C LYS A 5 15.40 33.52 -28.10
N ARG A 6 15.11 33.56 -26.80
CA ARG A 6 15.12 32.37 -25.94
C ARG A 6 13.80 31.65 -26.18
N ASP A 7 13.87 30.47 -26.78
CA ASP A 7 12.72 29.58 -26.84
C ASP A 7 12.62 28.86 -25.49
N ASP A 8 11.59 29.19 -24.71
CA ASP A 8 11.15 28.45 -23.54
C ASP A 8 10.68 27.06 -23.98
N ARG A 9 11.63 26.14 -24.15
CA ARG A 9 11.35 24.72 -24.35
C ARG A 9 11.26 24.05 -22.98
N GLY A 10 10.15 24.30 -22.29
CA GLY A 10 9.73 23.49 -21.15
C GLY A 10 9.38 22.09 -21.64
N ASP A 11 10.39 21.22 -21.79
CA ASP A 11 10.16 19.79 -22.01
C ASP A 11 9.75 19.18 -20.66
N GLY A 12 8.47 19.34 -20.34
CA GLY A 12 7.81 18.71 -19.19
C GLY A 12 7.68 17.20 -19.39
N ARG A 13 8.78 16.49 -19.62
CA ARG A 13 8.83 15.03 -19.61
C ARG A 13 9.34 14.53 -18.26
N GLY A 14 8.58 14.85 -17.22
CA GLY A 14 8.44 13.95 -16.07
C GLY A 14 7.60 12.73 -16.45
N GLY A 15 7.90 12.11 -17.60
CA GLY A 15 7.26 10.87 -18.01
C GLY A 15 7.97 9.75 -17.27
N HIS A 16 7.49 9.38 -16.08
CA HIS A 16 7.82 8.07 -15.53
C HIS A 16 7.34 7.03 -16.56
N PRO A 17 8.24 6.30 -17.23
CA PRO A 17 7.84 5.35 -18.23
C PRO A 17 7.05 4.25 -17.53
N ARG A 18 5.88 4.00 -18.11
CA ARG A 18 4.94 2.92 -17.82
C ARG A 18 5.70 1.60 -17.73
N GLY A 19 5.86 1.12 -16.50
CA GLY A 19 6.49 -0.14 -16.18
C GLY A 19 6.03 -0.59 -14.80
N ARG A 20 4.70 -0.64 -14.60
CA ARG A 20 4.15 -1.32 -13.42
C ARG A 20 4.46 -2.81 -13.63
N SER A 21 5.58 -3.24 -13.06
CA SER A 21 6.02 -4.63 -13.08
C SER A 21 5.11 -5.42 -12.14
N LEU A 22 4.82 -6.68 -12.46
CA LEU A 22 4.05 -7.59 -11.59
C LEU A 22 4.65 -7.68 -10.16
N LEU A 23 5.96 -7.47 -10.04
CA LEU A 23 6.66 -7.36 -8.75
C LEU A 23 6.21 -6.12 -7.96
N GLN A 24 5.97 -5.00 -8.64
CA GLN A 24 5.48 -3.77 -8.04
C GLN A 24 4.02 -3.93 -7.60
N ASP A 25 3.17 -4.56 -8.43
CA ASP A 25 1.79 -4.88 -8.06
C ASP A 25 1.74 -5.78 -6.82
N HIS A 26 2.61 -6.79 -6.73
CA HIS A 26 2.68 -7.66 -5.56
C HIS A 26 3.15 -6.91 -4.29
N GLN A 27 4.13 -6.00 -4.43
CA GLN A 27 4.57 -5.15 -3.31
C GLN A 27 3.49 -4.16 -2.86
N ASP A 28 2.75 -3.58 -3.81
CA ASP A 28 1.62 -2.71 -3.52
C ASP A 28 0.51 -3.47 -2.78
N HIS A 29 0.20 -4.71 -3.20
CA HIS A 29 -0.75 -5.58 -2.49
C HIS A 29 -0.28 -5.95 -1.07
N ALA A 30 1.00 -6.28 -0.90
CA ALA A 30 1.56 -6.60 0.43
C ALA A 30 1.51 -5.38 1.37
N ALA A 31 1.87 -4.19 0.86
CA ALA A 31 1.80 -2.95 1.64
C ALA A 31 0.35 -2.59 2.01
N LEU A 32 -0.60 -2.79 1.10
CA LEU A 32 -2.02 -2.57 1.38
C LEU A 32 -2.56 -3.53 2.45
N ALA A 33 -2.19 -4.82 2.37
CA ALA A 33 -2.55 -5.81 3.38
C ALA A 33 -1.98 -5.46 4.77
N GLU A 34 -0.74 -4.95 4.82
CA GLU A 34 -0.12 -4.49 6.07
C GLU A 34 -0.86 -3.27 6.66
N ILE A 35 -1.24 -2.30 5.81
CA ILE A 35 -1.99 -1.12 6.23
C ILE A 35 -3.36 -1.53 6.80
N GLU A 36 -4.06 -2.45 6.13
CA GLU A 36 -5.36 -2.96 6.56
C GLU A 36 -5.25 -3.68 7.92
N LEU A 37 -4.26 -4.56 8.08
CA LEU A 37 -3.97 -5.22 9.35
C LEU A 37 -3.63 -4.23 10.47
N CYS A 38 -2.86 -3.18 10.17
CA CYS A 38 -2.55 -2.13 11.14
C CYS A 38 -3.82 -1.36 11.56
N GLY A 39 -4.75 -1.14 10.62
CA GLY A 39 -6.06 -0.56 10.89
C GLY A 39 -6.89 -1.41 11.86
N GLU A 40 -6.98 -2.71 11.61
CA GLU A 40 -7.68 -3.67 12.47
C GLU A 40 -7.11 -3.68 13.90
N LEU A 41 -5.78 -3.68 14.04
CA LEU A 41 -5.11 -3.59 15.34
C LEU A 41 -5.38 -2.26 16.05
N MET A 42 -5.47 -1.15 15.31
CA MET A 42 -5.78 0.16 15.86
C MET A 42 -7.22 0.25 16.37
N ILE A 43 -8.17 -0.37 15.65
CA ILE A 43 -9.57 -0.48 16.08
C ILE A 43 -9.65 -1.34 17.34
N ALA A 44 -9.01 -2.52 17.34
CA ALA A 44 -8.99 -3.41 18.50
C ALA A 44 -8.39 -2.72 19.74
N ALA A 45 -7.30 -1.97 19.56
CA ALA A 45 -6.68 -1.20 20.64
C ALA A 45 -7.60 -0.08 21.14
N SER A 46 -8.29 0.61 20.24
CA SER A 46 -9.20 1.70 20.58
C SER A 46 -10.45 1.21 21.32
N ALA A 47 -10.89 -0.02 21.08
CA ALA A 47 -11.98 -0.68 21.79
C ALA A 47 -11.57 -1.28 23.14
N ALA A 48 -10.27 -1.45 23.39
CA ALA A 48 -9.76 -1.99 24.64
C ALA A 48 -9.65 -0.89 25.71
N GLU A 49 -9.84 -1.27 26.98
CA GLU A 49 -9.67 -0.37 28.13
C GLU A 49 -8.19 -0.04 28.44
N GLY A 50 -7.26 -0.59 27.65
CA GLY A 50 -5.82 -0.43 27.84
C GLY A 50 -5.03 -1.08 26.70
N PRO A 51 -3.69 -1.22 26.85
CA PRO A 51 -2.85 -1.84 25.84
C PRO A 51 -3.33 -3.25 25.49
N LEU A 52 -3.25 -3.60 24.21
CA LEU A 52 -3.60 -4.95 23.77
C LEU A 52 -2.71 -6.00 24.44
N THR A 53 -3.34 -7.08 24.88
CA THR A 53 -2.61 -8.27 25.32
C THR A 53 -2.07 -9.02 24.11
N LEU A 54 -0.98 -9.76 24.31
CA LEU A 54 -0.40 -10.58 23.24
C LEU A 54 -1.42 -11.57 22.66
N ALA A 55 -2.25 -12.18 23.53
CA ALA A 55 -3.30 -13.10 23.10
C ALA A 55 -4.33 -12.42 22.17
N ARG A 56 -4.67 -11.15 22.42
CA ARG A 56 -5.60 -10.39 21.58
C ARG A 56 -4.95 -9.97 20.27
N ILE A 57 -3.67 -9.60 20.28
CA ILE A 57 -2.89 -9.33 19.05
C ILE A 57 -2.86 -10.59 18.18
N ASP A 58 -2.51 -11.74 18.76
CA ASP A 58 -2.45 -13.01 18.03
C ASP A 58 -3.81 -13.42 17.44
N GLU A 59 -4.91 -13.10 18.12
CA GLU A 59 -6.27 -13.33 17.62
C GLU A 59 -6.57 -12.49 16.37
N VAL A 60 -6.26 -11.19 16.39
CA VAL A 60 -6.43 -10.30 15.24
C VAL A 60 -5.53 -10.74 14.08
N LEU A 61 -4.27 -11.09 14.36
CA LEU A 61 -3.35 -11.62 13.35
C LEU A 61 -3.86 -12.90 12.69
N ARG A 62 -4.42 -13.83 13.48
CA ARG A 62 -5.03 -15.06 12.95
C ARG A 62 -6.26 -14.79 12.11
N HIS A 63 -7.10 -13.84 12.51
CA HIS A 63 -8.27 -13.46 11.73
C HIS A 63 -7.86 -12.87 10.39
N ALA A 64 -6.95 -11.89 10.38
CA ALA A 64 -6.43 -11.29 9.15
C ALA A 64 -5.76 -12.30 8.22
N ALA A 65 -5.01 -13.27 8.76
CA ALA A 65 -4.42 -14.34 7.96
C ALA A 65 -5.50 -15.21 7.28
N ALA A 66 -6.59 -15.53 8.00
CA ALA A 66 -7.70 -16.29 7.44
C ALA A 66 -8.44 -15.53 6.33
N GLU A 67 -8.60 -14.21 6.46
CA GLU A 67 -9.23 -13.37 5.42
C GLU A 67 -8.36 -13.26 4.17
N LEU A 68 -7.02 -13.20 4.32
CA LEU A 68 -6.09 -13.18 3.18
C LEU A 68 -6.06 -14.49 2.40
N ASP A 69 -6.31 -15.62 3.07
CA ASP A 69 -6.42 -16.94 2.44
C ASP A 69 -7.75 -17.14 1.68
N ASP A 70 -8.81 -16.41 2.04
CA ASP A 70 -10.13 -16.48 1.37
C ASP A 70 -10.24 -15.55 0.15
N VAL A 71 -9.20 -14.77 -0.16
CA VAL A 71 -9.17 -13.94 -1.38
C VAL A 71 -9.11 -14.87 -2.60
N PRO A 72 -10.16 -14.94 -3.44
CA PRO A 72 -10.09 -15.72 -4.66
C PRO A 72 -8.97 -15.13 -5.52
N GLY A 73 -7.93 -15.94 -5.76
CA GLY A 73 -6.78 -15.55 -6.58
C GLY A 73 -7.25 -15.01 -7.95
N PRO A 74 -6.46 -14.12 -8.58
CA PRO A 74 -6.90 -13.40 -9.77
C PRO A 74 -7.41 -14.39 -10.82
N LEU A 75 -8.67 -14.20 -11.24
CA LEU A 75 -9.31 -14.94 -12.32
C LEU A 75 -8.37 -14.95 -13.52
N ARG A 76 -7.82 -16.13 -13.81
CA ARG A 76 -6.91 -16.42 -14.93
C ARG A 76 -7.67 -16.49 -16.25
#